data_AF-G5J3S5-F1
#
_entry.id   AF-G5J3S5-F1
#
_cell.length_a   1.000
_cell.length_b   1.000
_cell.length_c   1.000
_cell.angle_alpha   90.00
_cell.angle_beta   90.00
_cell.angle_gamma   90.00
#
_symmetry.space_group_name_H-M   'P 1'
#
loop_
_entity.id
_entity.type
_entity.pdbx_description
1 polymer ?
#
loop_
_entity_poly.entity_id
_entity_poly.type
_entity_poly.pdbx_seq_one_letter_code
_entity_poly.pdbx_strand_id
1 'polypeptide(L)'
;MSGSQNEIIDVRSENEFAEDHIPGAINLPVLNNQERKKVGTIYKQVSPFEAKKIGASLIFNNISQQINQHFINKDPCYSPLIYCWRGGQRSQSLGFILDQIGWAVTVLKGGYKSYRYE
;
A
#
# COMPACT_ATOMS: atom_id res chain seq x y z
N MET A 1 -21.87 9.67 4.26
CA MET A 1 -21.74 8.74 5.40
C MET A 1 -20.28 8.72 5.80
N SER A 2 -19.92 9.40 6.89
CA SER A 2 -18.58 9.38 7.47
C SER A 2 -18.48 8.16 8.40
N GLY A 3 -18.18 6.99 7.84
CA GLY A 3 -17.76 5.85 8.65
C GLY A 3 -16.38 6.14 9.23
N SER A 4 -16.19 5.90 10.52
CA SER A 4 -14.85 5.89 11.12
C SER A 4 -14.00 4.83 10.42
N GLN A 5 -12.91 5.23 9.79
CA GLN A 5 -11.95 4.28 9.20
C GLN A 5 -11.48 3.33 10.30
N ASN A 6 -11.60 2.03 10.08
CA ASN A 6 -11.28 1.03 11.09
C ASN A 6 -9.76 0.85 11.26
N GLU A 7 -8.97 1.17 10.22
CA GLU A 7 -7.53 0.98 10.22
C GLU A 7 -6.87 1.91 9.18
N ILE A 8 -5.71 2.47 9.52
CA ILE A 8 -4.89 3.24 8.59
C ILE A 8 -3.70 2.37 8.19
N ILE A 9 -3.50 2.16 6.89
CA ILE A 9 -2.51 1.21 6.35
C ILE A 9 -1.51 1.96 5.49
N ASP A 10 -0.25 1.98 5.94
CA ASP A 10 0.89 2.40 5.14
C ASP A 10 1.46 1.20 4.37
N VAL A 11 1.38 1.26 3.05
CA VAL A 11 1.93 0.20 2.17
C VAL A 11 3.33 0.48 1.64
N ARG A 12 4.00 1.53 2.16
CA ARG A 12 5.42 1.79 1.88
C ARG A 12 6.32 0.75 2.54
N SER A 13 7.60 0.73 2.16
CA SER A 13 8.55 -0.21 2.77
C SER A 13 8.75 0.07 4.26
N GLU A 14 9.30 -0.90 4.99
CA GLU A 14 9.47 -0.82 6.44
C GLU A 14 10.33 0.39 6.84
N ASN A 15 11.38 0.68 6.06
CA ASN A 15 12.21 1.86 6.30
C ASN A 15 11.47 3.17 6.02
N GLU A 16 10.65 3.23 4.95
CA GLU A 16 9.84 4.42 4.64
C GLU A 16 8.84 4.71 5.77
N PHE A 17 8.27 3.67 6.41
CA PHE A 17 7.35 3.78 7.55
C PHE A 17 8.07 4.14 8.86
N ALA A 18 9.20 3.50 9.15
CA ALA A 18 9.97 3.75 10.36
C ALA A 18 10.57 5.16 10.41
N GLU A 19 10.87 5.75 9.25
CA GLU A 19 11.34 7.13 9.15
C GLU A 19 10.25 8.12 9.59
N ASP A 20 9.02 7.93 9.13
CA ASP A 20 7.89 8.81 9.40
C ASP A 20 6.60 8.19 8.86
N HIS A 21 5.45 8.37 9.52
CA HIS A 21 4.16 7.82 9.09
C HIS A 21 2.97 8.57 9.72
N ILE A 22 1.77 8.39 9.13
CA ILE A 22 0.52 8.93 9.71
C ILE A 22 0.31 8.28 11.10
N PRO A 23 0.07 9.06 12.17
CA PRO A 23 -0.17 8.54 13.51
C PRO A 23 -1.30 7.50 13.54
N GLY A 24 -1.05 6.37 14.20
CA GLY A 24 -2.00 5.26 14.28
C GLY A 24 -2.03 4.34 13.05
N ALA A 25 -1.19 4.58 12.04
CA ALA A 25 -1.06 3.67 10.90
C ALA A 25 -0.31 2.40 11.28
N ILE A 26 -0.74 1.26 10.72
CA ILE A 26 0.05 0.03 10.66
C ILE A 26 0.82 -0.02 9.35
N ASN A 27 1.91 -0.80 9.31
CA ASN A 27 2.68 -1.01 8.09
C ASN A 27 2.37 -2.38 7.47
N LEU A 28 1.87 -2.38 6.23
CA LEU A 28 1.68 -3.57 5.41
C LEU A 28 2.36 -3.35 4.04
N PRO A 29 3.69 -3.48 3.96
CA PRO A 29 4.45 -3.16 2.74
C PRO A 29 3.99 -4.02 1.55
N VAL A 30 3.55 -3.38 0.46
CA VAL A 30 3.36 -4.13 -0.81
C VAL A 30 4.69 -4.38 -1.53
N LEU A 31 5.77 -3.70 -1.09
CA LEU A 31 7.14 -4.03 -1.41
C LEU A 31 7.97 -3.84 -0.14
N ASN A 32 8.64 -4.89 0.32
CA ASN A 32 9.59 -4.77 1.43
C ASN A 32 10.81 -3.93 1.03
N ASN A 33 11.67 -3.60 1.98
CA ASN A 33 12.88 -2.80 1.76
C ASN A 33 13.77 -3.30 0.62
N GLN A 34 13.99 -4.62 0.53
CA GLN A 34 14.85 -5.23 -0.48
C GLN A 34 14.20 -5.15 -1.87
N GLU A 35 12.93 -5.49 -1.97
CA GLU A 35 12.13 -5.42 -3.19
C GLU A 35 11.99 -3.98 -3.68
N ARG A 36 11.69 -3.06 -2.77
CA ARG A 36 11.57 -1.63 -3.05
C ARG A 36 12.87 -1.06 -3.59
N LYS A 37 14.02 -1.48 -3.05
CA LYS A 37 15.35 -1.12 -3.55
C LYS A 37 15.57 -1.72 -4.94
N LYS A 38 15.30 -3.02 -5.13
CA LYS A 38 15.44 -3.71 -6.43
C LYS A 38 14.61 -3.04 -7.53
N VAL A 39 13.31 -2.85 -7.31
CA VAL A 39 12.41 -2.19 -8.27
C VAL A 39 12.88 -0.76 -8.56
N GLY A 40 13.29 -0.02 -7.52
CA GLY A 40 13.84 1.33 -7.68
C GLY A 40 15.12 1.38 -8.51
N THR A 41 16.02 0.42 -8.32
CA THR A 41 17.25 0.27 -9.11
C THR A 41 16.93 -0.01 -10.58
N ILE A 42 16.05 -0.98 -10.86
CA ILE A 42 15.64 -1.32 -12.23
C ILE A 42 14.97 -0.13 -12.91
N TYR A 43 14.14 0.62 -12.17
CA TYR A 43 13.47 1.80 -12.70
C TYR A 43 14.47 2.85 -13.20
N LYS A 44 15.53 3.09 -12.42
CA LYS A 44 16.56 4.08 -12.73
C LYS A 44 17.57 3.60 -13.77
N GLN A 45 17.98 2.33 -13.70
CA GLN A 45 19.11 1.80 -14.47
C GLN A 45 18.71 1.07 -15.75
N VAL A 46 17.48 0.57 -15.83
CA VAL A 46 17.00 -0.21 -16.99
C VAL A 46 15.89 0.55 -17.69
N SER A 47 14.67 0.53 -17.12
CA SER A 47 13.57 1.35 -17.61
C SER A 47 12.39 1.36 -16.63
N PRO A 48 11.51 2.38 -16.70
CA PRO A 48 10.25 2.39 -15.98
C PRO A 48 9.34 1.20 -16.31
N PHE A 49 9.36 0.71 -17.55
CA PHE A 49 8.48 -0.39 -17.98
C PHE A 49 8.92 -1.72 -17.37
N GLU A 50 10.22 -2.03 -17.41
CA GLU A 50 10.75 -3.27 -16.78
C GLU A 50 10.53 -3.28 -15.28
N ALA A 51 10.75 -2.14 -14.61
CA ALA A 51 10.47 -2.00 -13.19
C ALA A 51 9.00 -2.21 -12.84
N LYS A 52 8.07 -1.71 -13.68
CA LYS A 52 6.63 -1.92 -13.49
C LYS A 52 6.23 -3.40 -13.62
N LYS A 53 6.78 -4.13 -14.60
CA LYS A 53 6.49 -5.57 -14.76
C LYS A 53 6.90 -6.37 -13.52
N ILE A 54 8.15 -6.19 -13.07
CA ILE A 54 8.68 -6.90 -11.90
C ILE A 54 7.99 -6.44 -10.62
N GLY A 55 7.77 -5.13 -10.48
CA GLY A 55 7.08 -4.55 -9.35
C GLY A 55 5.64 -5.04 -9.21
N ALA A 56 4.89 -5.17 -10.31
CA ALA A 56 3.53 -5.71 -10.28
C ALA A 56 3.50 -7.14 -9.74
N SER A 57 4.39 -8.01 -10.23
CA SER A 57 4.48 -9.40 -9.75
C SER A 57 4.75 -9.48 -8.25
N LEU A 58 5.73 -8.72 -7.76
CA LEU A 58 6.07 -8.67 -6.32
C LEU A 58 4.91 -8.12 -5.48
N ILE A 59 4.29 -7.02 -5.93
CA ILE A 59 3.14 -6.41 -5.25
C ILE A 59 2.01 -7.41 -5.09
N PHE A 60 1.62 -8.12 -6.16
CA PHE A 60 0.51 -9.08 -6.07
C PHE A 60 0.86 -10.31 -5.22
N ASN A 61 2.10 -10.78 -5.25
CA ASN A 61 2.54 -11.84 -4.34
C ASN A 61 2.41 -11.42 -2.87
N ASN A 62 2.86 -10.21 -2.53
CA ASN A 62 2.79 -9.69 -1.17
C ASN A 62 1.35 -9.41 -0.73
N ILE A 63 0.51 -8.87 -1.63
CA ILE A 63 -0.92 -8.70 -1.36
C ILE A 63 -1.57 -10.05 -1.04
N SER A 64 -1.28 -11.09 -1.82
CA SER A 64 -1.80 -12.44 -1.56
C SER A 64 -1.43 -12.94 -0.15
N GLN A 65 -0.18 -12.75 0.27
CA GLN A 65 0.26 -13.11 1.62
C GLN A 65 -0.46 -12.29 2.70
N GLN A 66 -0.59 -10.98 2.50
CA GLN A 66 -1.28 -10.08 3.42
C GLN A 66 -2.76 -10.41 3.55
N ILE A 67 -3.44 -10.82 2.46
CA ILE A 67 -4.83 -11.28 2.51
C ILE A 67 -4.95 -12.41 3.51
N ASN A 68 -4.12 -13.44 3.37
CA ASN A 68 -4.15 -14.62 4.23
C ASN A 68 -3.79 -14.31 5.70
N GLN A 69 -2.88 -13.35 5.93
CA GLN A 69 -2.35 -13.08 7.27
C GLN A 69 -3.15 -12.03 8.06
N HIS A 70 -3.62 -10.99 7.38
CA HIS A 70 -4.22 -9.81 8.01
C HIS A 70 -5.70 -9.65 7.70
N PHE A 71 -6.12 -9.90 6.46
CA PHE A 71 -7.47 -9.55 6.01
C PHE A 71 -8.49 -10.70 6.08
N ILE A 72 -8.05 -11.96 6.06
CA ILE A 72 -8.94 -13.12 5.85
C ILE A 72 -10.07 -13.25 6.88
N ASN A 73 -9.87 -12.74 8.11
CA ASN A 73 -10.83 -12.82 9.20
C ASN A 73 -11.53 -11.47 9.48
N LYS A 74 -11.40 -10.48 8.61
CA LYS A 74 -12.04 -9.16 8.80
C LYS A 74 -13.53 -9.24 8.47
N ASP A 75 -14.34 -8.52 9.25
CA ASP A 75 -15.78 -8.41 9.05
C ASP A 75 -16.13 -7.71 7.72
N PRO A 76 -17.28 -8.00 7.08
CA PRO A 76 -17.71 -7.30 5.85
C PRO A 76 -17.81 -5.77 5.99
N CYS A 77 -18.06 -5.24 7.19
CA CYS A 77 -18.14 -3.80 7.43
C CYS A 77 -16.76 -3.12 7.54
N TYR A 78 -15.66 -3.86 7.39
CA TYR A 78 -14.31 -3.32 7.48
C TYR A 78 -14.06 -2.26 6.40
N SER A 79 -13.53 -1.10 6.83
CA SER A 79 -13.29 0.07 5.99
C SER A 79 -11.90 0.67 6.29
N PRO A 80 -10.86 0.28 5.51
CA PRO A 80 -9.50 0.77 5.71
C PRO A 80 -9.19 2.03 4.90
N LEU A 81 -8.33 2.88 5.46
CA LEU A 81 -7.64 3.95 4.76
C LEU A 81 -6.24 3.48 4.35
N ILE A 82 -5.95 3.44 3.07
CA ILE A 82 -4.68 2.95 2.52
C ILE A 82 -3.90 4.10 1.89
N TYR A 83 -2.59 4.16 2.16
CA TYR A 83 -1.74 5.13 1.49
C TYR A 83 -0.36 4.57 1.16
N CYS A 84 0.25 5.19 0.15
CA CYS A 84 1.68 5.07 -0.14
C CYS A 84 2.27 6.48 -0.28
N TRP A 85 3.52 6.62 -0.72
CA TRP A 85 4.17 7.94 -0.82
C TRP A 85 3.37 9.00 -1.60
N ARG A 86 2.72 8.62 -2.72
CA ARG A 86 2.01 9.55 -3.63
C ARG A 86 0.59 9.12 -4.00
N GLY A 87 0.02 8.13 -3.33
CA GLY A 87 -1.29 7.58 -3.70
C GLY A 87 -1.31 6.90 -5.09
N GLY A 88 -0.16 6.39 -5.54
CA GLY A 88 0.01 5.75 -6.84
C GLY A 88 -0.20 4.24 -6.82
N GLN A 89 0.45 3.54 -7.76
CA GLN A 89 0.25 2.09 -8.00
C GLN A 89 0.28 1.23 -6.73
N ARG A 90 1.22 1.48 -5.80
CA ARG A 90 1.36 0.67 -4.57
C ARG A 90 0.06 0.61 -3.75
N SER A 91 -0.50 1.76 -3.37
CA SER A 91 -1.73 1.81 -2.57
C SER A 91 -2.97 1.49 -3.40
N GLN A 92 -2.98 1.85 -4.69
CA GLN A 92 -4.08 1.52 -5.59
C GLN A 92 -4.19 0.01 -5.83
N SER A 93 -3.08 -0.73 -5.89
CA SER A 93 -3.11 -2.18 -6.09
C SER A 93 -3.76 -2.93 -4.91
N LEU A 94 -3.36 -2.64 -3.67
CA LEU A 94 -4.02 -3.24 -2.51
C LEU A 94 -5.48 -2.78 -2.42
N GLY A 95 -5.72 -1.48 -2.60
CA GLY A 95 -7.07 -0.92 -2.51
C GLY A 95 -8.02 -1.52 -3.54
N PHE A 96 -7.56 -1.75 -4.77
CA PHE A 96 -8.34 -2.43 -5.80
C PHE A 96 -8.72 -3.84 -5.37
N ILE A 97 -7.78 -4.65 -4.85
CA ILE A 97 -8.09 -6.02 -4.45
C ILE A 97 -9.06 -6.06 -3.27
N LEU A 98 -8.89 -5.20 -2.27
CA LEU A 98 -9.81 -5.13 -1.13
C LEU A 98 -11.21 -4.63 -1.53
N ASP A 99 -11.30 -3.70 -2.48
CA ASP A 99 -12.56 -3.23 -3.07
C ASP A 99 -13.27 -4.36 -3.84
N GLN A 100 -12.54 -5.16 -4.63
CA GLN A 100 -13.11 -6.32 -5.32
C GLN A 100 -13.61 -7.42 -4.37
N ILE A 101 -13.08 -7.50 -3.15
CA ILE A 101 -13.59 -8.40 -2.10
C ILE A 101 -14.91 -7.88 -1.50
N GLY A 102 -15.16 -6.57 -1.57
CA GLY A 102 -16.40 -5.92 -1.12
C GLY A 102 -16.27 -4.99 0.07
N TRP A 103 -15.03 -4.68 0.51
CA TRP A 103 -14.81 -3.73 1.61
C TRP A 103 -14.87 -2.27 1.16
N ALA A 104 -15.28 -1.39 2.07
CA ALA A 104 -15.34 0.05 1.81
C ALA A 104 -13.95 0.69 1.96
N VAL A 105 -13.12 0.58 0.92
CA VAL A 105 -11.73 1.04 0.96
C VAL A 105 -11.60 2.52 0.60
N THR A 106 -10.77 3.25 1.35
CA THR A 106 -10.36 4.61 0.98
C THR A 106 -8.87 4.62 0.64
N VAL A 107 -8.49 5.21 -0.49
CA VAL A 107 -7.08 5.46 -0.83
C VAL A 107 -6.76 6.94 -0.67
N LEU A 108 -5.76 7.28 0.15
CA LEU A 108 -5.36 8.67 0.38
C LEU A 108 -4.84 9.30 -0.91
N LYS A 109 -5.61 10.25 -1.46
CA LYS A 109 -5.22 11.02 -2.64
C LYS A 109 -3.98 11.86 -2.30
N GLY A 110 -2.96 11.80 -3.15
CA GLY A 110 -1.68 12.48 -2.90
C GLY A 110 -0.73 11.70 -1.96
N GLY A 111 -1.22 10.67 -1.27
CA GLY A 111 -0.44 9.78 -0.41
C GLY A 111 0.16 10.46 0.82
N TYR A 112 1.18 9.84 1.40
CA TYR A 112 1.89 10.39 2.56
C TYR A 112 2.43 11.80 2.31
N LYS A 113 2.83 12.07 1.06
CA LYS A 113 3.34 13.40 0.68
C LYS A 113 2.29 14.48 0.92
N SER A 114 1.01 14.29 0.57
CA SER A 114 0.02 15.34 0.82
C SER A 114 -0.20 15.57 2.31
N TYR A 115 -0.26 14.49 3.10
CA TYR A 115 -0.37 14.58 4.56
C TYR A 115 0.77 15.38 5.22
N ARG A 116 2.02 15.20 4.76
CA ARG A 116 3.19 15.87 5.37
C ARG A 116 3.29 17.37 5.05
N TYR A 117 2.62 17.84 4.00
CA TYR A 117 2.70 19.23 3.53
C TYR A 117 1.36 19.98 3.69
N GLU A 118 0.40 19.40 4.40
CA GLU A 118 -0.77 20.08 4.98
C GLU A 118 -0.43 20.62 6.37
#